data_AF-A0AA37BZH2-F1
#
_entry.id   AF-A0AA37BZH2-F1
#
_cell.length_a   1.000
_cell.length_b   1.000
_cell.length_c   1.000
_cell.angle_alpha   90.00
_cell.angle_beta   90.00
_cell.angle_gamma   90.00
#
_symmetry.space_group_name_H-M   'P 1'
#
loop_
_entity.id
_entity.type
_entity.pdbx_description
1 polymer ?
#
loop_
_entity_poly.entity_id
_entity_poly.type
_entity_poly.pdbx_seq_one_letter_code
_entity_poly.pdbx_strand_id
1 'polypeptide(L)'
;MSYEGDLRRLSASLEEAAAAESADDVQAALKNAEKASGILADSWSGSSIGFHARVYYSDFTPPPAGAHFSSEWGFEGTFQRTTGEWREYSVEAIESKLKDLQNGTSLEKVGPYQEEAAETFKTIQSEVESILSAYLAFMEDDYIAAIRQSVKDISIKSAGEAAYSFLPTGQVMSRDSTAISQGLHVAQHQKLWAEAVEIRSTFKVCRELKFLVDRAANHIERRSHAPAVSARQLGERVFIGHGRSPLWRELKDFVAERLKLPYDEFNRVPVAGVTTVARIAEMMDRAAFAFLIMTAEDETGEGALRARQNVIHEVGLFQGRLGFERAIVMLEEGCESFSNIDGLSQIIFPKGNIASKFEEVRMVLEREGLLDGFS
;
A
#
# COMPACT_ATOMS: atom_id res chain seq x y z
N MET A 1 7.32 5.49 29.03
CA MET A 1 7.29 5.89 27.61
C MET A 1 6.03 5.26 27.02
N SER A 2 5.27 6.03 26.22
CA SER A 2 4.08 5.50 25.54
C SER A 2 4.51 4.81 24.24
N TYR A 3 3.80 3.74 23.83
CA TYR A 3 4.06 3.06 22.55
C TYR A 3 4.11 4.05 21.37
N GLU A 4 3.20 5.03 21.38
CA GLU A 4 3.15 6.07 20.35
C GLU A 4 4.36 7.02 20.40
N GLY A 5 4.82 7.44 21.58
CA GLY A 5 6.03 8.27 21.71
C GLY A 5 7.29 7.56 21.19
N ASP A 6 7.40 6.26 21.46
CA ASP A 6 8.50 5.44 20.94
C ASP A 6 8.43 5.32 19.41
N LEU A 7 7.25 5.05 18.85
CA LEU A 7 7.04 5.00 17.40
C LEU A 7 7.34 6.35 16.72
N ARG A 8 6.97 7.48 17.32
CA ARG A 8 7.28 8.82 16.78
C ARG A 8 8.78 9.09 16.73
N ARG A 9 9.52 8.70 17.78
CA ARG A 9 10.98 8.80 17.80
C ARG A 9 11.61 7.97 16.67
N LEU A 10 11.15 6.75 16.48
CA LEU A 10 11.63 5.86 15.41
C LEU A 10 11.29 6.40 14.01
N SER A 11 10.10 6.99 13.85
CA SER A 11 9.69 7.66 12.60
C SER A 11 10.64 8.80 12.22
N ALA A 12 11.07 9.61 13.19
CA ALA A 12 12.00 10.71 12.94
C ALA A 12 13.38 10.21 12.48
N SER A 13 13.90 9.13 13.08
CA SER A 13 15.16 8.51 12.65
C SER A 13 15.07 7.91 11.24
N LEU A 14 13.93 7.34 10.87
CA LEU A 14 13.70 6.87 9.49
C LEU A 14 13.63 8.01 8.48
N GLU A 15 13.11 9.17 8.88
CA GLU A 15 13.07 10.38 8.06
C GLU A 15 14.48 10.89 7.75
N GLU A 16 15.32 10.97 8.78
CA GLU A 16 16.72 11.39 8.65
C GLU A 16 17.51 10.44 7.74
N ALA A 17 17.38 9.13 7.97
CA ALA A 17 18.02 8.12 7.12
C ALA A 17 17.55 8.20 5.65
N ALA A 18 16.26 8.43 5.42
CA ALA A 18 15.71 8.57 4.07
C ALA A 18 16.13 9.89 3.40
N ALA A 19 16.38 10.96 4.16
CA ALA A 19 16.74 12.28 3.64
C ALA A 19 18.12 12.29 2.99
N ALA A 20 19.02 11.39 3.39
CA ALA A 20 20.35 11.23 2.78
C ALA A 20 20.29 10.98 1.26
N GLU A 21 19.21 10.36 0.75
CA GLU A 21 19.02 10.20 -0.70
C GLU A 21 18.94 11.55 -1.43
N SER A 22 18.47 12.61 -0.76
CA SER A 22 18.27 13.94 -1.37
C SER A 22 19.56 14.76 -1.48
N ALA A 23 20.68 14.26 -0.95
CA ALA A 23 21.97 14.92 -1.10
C ALA A 23 22.38 14.98 -2.58
N ASP A 24 22.88 16.15 -3.03
CA ASP A 24 23.18 16.41 -4.44
C ASP A 24 24.19 15.41 -5.02
N ASP A 25 25.18 15.01 -4.22
CA ASP A 25 26.20 14.02 -4.60
C ASP A 25 25.61 12.61 -4.74
N VAL A 26 24.69 12.22 -3.86
CA VAL A 26 23.97 10.94 -3.93
C VAL A 26 23.06 10.89 -5.16
N GLN A 27 22.24 11.92 -5.39
CA GLN A 27 21.39 11.99 -6.59
C GLN A 27 22.20 12.00 -7.87
N ALA A 28 23.30 12.77 -7.91
CA ALA A 28 24.18 12.82 -9.07
C ALA A 28 24.82 11.46 -9.34
N ALA A 29 25.31 10.76 -8.31
CA ALA A 29 25.92 9.44 -8.44
C ALA A 29 24.93 8.42 -9.00
N LEU A 30 23.73 8.33 -8.43
CA LEU A 30 22.67 7.42 -8.87
C LEU A 30 22.26 7.69 -10.33
N LYS A 31 22.00 8.95 -10.66
CA LYS A 31 21.61 9.35 -12.02
C LYS A 31 22.71 9.07 -13.04
N ASN A 32 23.97 9.30 -12.67
CA ASN A 32 25.10 9.05 -13.56
C ASN A 32 25.35 7.56 -13.77
N ALA A 33 25.21 6.74 -12.72
CA ALA A 33 25.27 5.28 -12.83
C ALA A 33 24.17 4.74 -13.75
N GLU A 34 22.91 5.15 -13.53
CA GLU A 34 21.76 4.77 -14.37
C GLU A 34 21.98 5.17 -15.84
N LYS A 35 22.45 6.41 -16.06
CA LYS A 35 22.75 6.92 -17.40
C LYS A 35 23.89 6.16 -18.07
N ALA A 36 24.99 5.91 -17.36
CA ALA A 36 26.13 5.15 -17.88
C ALA A 36 25.71 3.72 -18.25
N SER A 37 24.91 3.08 -17.40
CA SER A 37 24.33 1.77 -17.71
C SER A 37 23.47 1.78 -18.96
N GLY A 38 22.60 2.79 -19.11
CA GLY A 38 21.74 2.94 -20.29
C GLY A 38 22.53 3.14 -21.59
N ILE A 39 23.56 4.00 -21.57
CA ILE A 39 24.43 4.23 -22.75
C ILE A 39 25.11 2.94 -23.20
N LEU A 40 25.61 2.11 -22.26
CA LEU A 40 26.21 0.83 -22.63
C LEU A 40 25.18 -0.20 -23.08
N ALA A 41 23.98 -0.20 -22.49
CA ALA A 41 22.89 -1.05 -22.92
C ALA A 41 22.53 -0.83 -24.39
N ASP A 42 22.57 0.41 -24.88
CA ASP A 42 22.31 0.75 -26.28
C ASP A 42 23.32 0.15 -27.28
N SER A 43 24.52 -0.22 -26.80
CA SER A 43 25.55 -0.87 -27.61
C SER A 43 25.66 -2.38 -27.34
N TRP A 44 24.88 -2.92 -26.41
CA TRP A 44 24.99 -4.31 -25.96
C TRP A 44 24.36 -5.30 -26.94
N SER A 45 24.89 -6.52 -26.98
CA SER A 45 24.40 -7.62 -27.81
C SER A 45 22.96 -8.08 -27.53
N GLY A 46 22.42 -7.72 -26.36
CA GLY A 46 21.10 -8.16 -25.91
C GLY A 46 21.06 -9.59 -25.38
N SER A 47 22.21 -10.28 -25.24
CA SER A 47 22.26 -11.70 -24.88
C SER A 47 23.07 -11.96 -23.62
N SER A 48 22.45 -12.59 -22.63
CA SER A 48 23.07 -12.99 -21.36
C SER A 48 23.76 -14.37 -21.41
N ILE A 49 23.96 -14.96 -22.59
CA ILE A 49 24.49 -16.34 -22.72
C ILE A 49 26.01 -16.28 -22.75
N GLY A 50 26.67 -16.83 -21.73
CA GLY A 50 28.11 -16.92 -21.64
C GLY A 50 28.80 -15.58 -21.87
N PHE A 51 29.78 -15.59 -22.76
CA PHE A 51 30.53 -14.40 -23.14
C PHE A 51 29.70 -13.36 -23.90
N HIS A 52 28.51 -13.71 -24.44
CA HIS A 52 27.64 -12.74 -25.12
C HIS A 52 27.25 -11.56 -24.21
N ALA A 53 27.21 -11.79 -22.88
CA ALA A 53 26.96 -10.76 -21.89
C ALA A 53 28.04 -9.64 -21.89
N ARG A 54 29.19 -9.90 -22.52
CA ARG A 54 30.29 -8.97 -22.71
C ARG A 54 30.48 -8.52 -24.17
N VAL A 55 29.54 -8.84 -25.04
CA VAL A 55 29.57 -8.41 -26.44
C VAL A 55 28.87 -7.07 -26.58
N TYR A 56 29.60 -6.09 -27.10
CA TYR A 56 29.10 -4.76 -27.41
C TYR A 56 29.51 -4.39 -28.84
N TYR A 57 28.77 -3.49 -29.44
CA TYR A 57 29.13 -2.90 -30.72
C TYR A 57 30.38 -2.01 -30.56
N SER A 58 31.16 -1.88 -31.64
CA SER A 58 32.48 -1.24 -31.61
C SER A 58 32.46 0.12 -30.92
N ASP A 59 33.46 0.32 -30.07
CA ASP A 59 33.70 1.52 -29.26
C ASP A 59 32.55 1.91 -28.33
N PHE A 60 31.69 0.93 -27.99
CA PHE A 60 30.48 1.11 -27.20
C PHE A 60 29.50 2.12 -27.82
N THR A 61 29.45 2.15 -29.16
CA THR A 61 28.48 2.98 -29.90
C THR A 61 27.23 2.18 -30.22
N PRO A 62 26.04 2.80 -30.31
CA PRO A 62 24.84 2.09 -30.73
C PRO A 62 25.00 1.48 -32.14
N PRO A 63 24.55 0.24 -32.37
CA PRO A 63 24.67 -0.40 -33.68
C PRO A 63 23.86 0.36 -34.74
N PRO A 64 24.42 0.62 -35.94
CA PRO A 64 23.69 1.25 -37.03
C PRO A 64 22.61 0.32 -37.61
N ALA A 65 21.71 0.90 -38.41
CA ALA A 65 20.69 0.10 -39.10
C ALA A 65 21.32 -1.02 -39.94
N GLY A 66 20.84 -2.24 -39.74
CA GLY A 66 21.33 -3.44 -40.42
C GLY A 66 22.47 -4.17 -39.70
N ALA A 67 23.07 -3.58 -38.65
CA ALA A 67 23.94 -4.32 -37.74
C ALA A 67 23.10 -5.12 -36.73
N HIS A 68 23.44 -6.38 -36.53
CA HIS A 68 22.71 -7.28 -35.64
C HIS A 68 23.64 -8.34 -35.06
N PHE A 69 23.62 -8.54 -33.74
CA PHE A 69 24.26 -9.68 -33.11
C PHE A 69 23.31 -10.86 -33.03
N SER A 70 23.70 -11.99 -33.61
CA SER A 70 22.88 -13.20 -33.60
C SER A 70 23.19 -14.03 -32.36
N SER A 71 22.38 -13.92 -31.30
CA SER A 71 22.54 -14.73 -30.08
C SER A 71 22.44 -16.25 -30.32
N GLU A 72 21.82 -16.69 -31.43
CA GLU A 72 21.80 -18.10 -31.85
C GLU A 72 23.19 -18.59 -32.33
N TRP A 73 24.00 -17.72 -32.93
CA TRP A 73 25.23 -18.15 -33.62
C TRP A 73 26.50 -17.51 -33.02
N GLY A 74 26.37 -16.46 -32.20
CA GLY A 74 27.50 -15.73 -31.65
C GLY A 74 28.42 -15.18 -32.75
N PHE A 75 29.72 -15.42 -32.60
CA PHE A 75 30.73 -15.13 -33.63
C PHE A 75 31.07 -16.36 -34.50
N GLU A 76 30.66 -17.55 -34.08
CA GLU A 76 31.05 -18.81 -34.71
C GLU A 76 29.98 -19.35 -35.67
N GLY A 77 30.41 -20.14 -36.65
CA GLY A 77 29.51 -20.88 -37.55
C GLY A 77 29.62 -20.49 -39.03
N THR A 78 29.44 -21.47 -39.91
CA THR A 78 29.52 -21.31 -41.38
C THR A 78 28.46 -20.35 -41.94
N PHE A 79 27.35 -20.15 -41.22
CA PHE A 79 26.28 -19.22 -41.55
C PHE A 79 26.24 -18.09 -40.50
N GLN A 80 27.29 -17.26 -40.45
CA GLN A 80 27.32 -16.09 -39.57
C GLN A 80 26.14 -15.17 -39.88
N ARG A 81 25.18 -15.10 -38.97
CA ARG A 81 24.04 -14.14 -39.03
C ARG A 81 24.34 -12.85 -38.27
N THR A 82 25.47 -12.80 -37.56
CA THR A 82 25.99 -11.59 -36.95
C THR A 82 26.52 -10.65 -38.03
N THR A 83 26.08 -9.40 -38.00
CA THR A 83 26.39 -8.37 -39.01
C THR A 83 26.80 -7.08 -38.31
N GLY A 84 27.82 -6.40 -38.84
CA GLY A 84 28.41 -5.21 -38.23
C GLY A 84 29.58 -5.51 -37.27
N GLU A 85 30.12 -4.46 -36.66
CA GLU A 85 31.38 -4.49 -35.91
C GLU A 85 31.20 -4.84 -34.42
N TRP A 86 30.58 -5.98 -34.13
CA TRP A 86 30.45 -6.50 -32.78
C TRP A 86 31.78 -7.02 -32.23
N ARG A 87 32.07 -6.75 -30.95
CA ARG A 87 33.30 -7.19 -30.28
C ARG A 87 32.99 -7.73 -28.89
N GLU A 88 33.66 -8.81 -28.50
CA GLU A 88 33.76 -9.17 -27.09
C GLU A 88 34.76 -8.23 -26.40
N TYR A 89 34.37 -7.69 -25.24
CA TYR A 89 35.22 -6.86 -24.41
C TYR A 89 35.62 -7.60 -23.13
N SER A 90 36.82 -7.30 -22.62
CA SER A 90 37.20 -7.75 -21.28
C SER A 90 36.36 -7.03 -20.23
N VAL A 91 36.27 -7.62 -19.03
CA VAL A 91 35.54 -7.02 -17.91
C VAL A 91 36.12 -5.65 -17.56
N GLU A 92 37.44 -5.55 -17.53
CA GLU A 92 38.18 -4.33 -17.18
C GLU A 92 37.92 -3.21 -18.19
N ALA A 93 37.82 -3.53 -19.49
CA ALA A 93 37.52 -2.56 -20.52
C ALA A 93 36.10 -1.99 -20.37
N ILE A 94 35.12 -2.85 -20.04
CA ILE A 94 33.74 -2.42 -19.81
C ILE A 94 33.64 -1.57 -18.53
N GLU A 95 34.30 -1.99 -17.45
CA GLU A 95 34.34 -1.25 -16.19
C GLU A 95 35.02 0.11 -16.34
N SER A 96 36.14 0.18 -17.07
CA SER A 96 36.79 1.46 -17.38
C SER A 96 35.85 2.38 -18.14
N LYS A 97 35.13 1.86 -19.15
CA LYS A 97 34.18 2.65 -19.91
C LYS A 97 33.01 3.16 -19.05
N LEU A 98 32.47 2.32 -18.16
CA LEU A 98 31.42 2.71 -17.22
C LEU A 98 31.91 3.82 -16.27
N LYS A 99 33.15 3.73 -15.78
CA LYS A 99 33.76 4.75 -14.92
C LYS A 99 33.92 6.08 -15.67
N ASP A 100 34.38 6.04 -16.92
CA ASP A 100 34.51 7.23 -17.77
C ASP A 100 33.16 7.93 -17.97
N LEU A 101 32.09 7.17 -18.24
CA LEU A 101 30.74 7.70 -18.46
C LEU A 101 30.11 8.32 -17.19
N GLN A 102 30.54 7.89 -16.01
CA GLN A 102 30.08 8.43 -14.72
C GLN A 102 30.74 9.77 -14.35
N ASN A 103 31.70 10.26 -15.16
CA ASN A 103 32.36 11.57 -14.99
C ASN A 103 32.89 11.81 -13.55
N GLY A 104 33.47 10.79 -12.90
CA GLY A 104 34.03 10.91 -11.55
C GLY A 104 33.02 10.87 -10.39
N THR A 105 31.74 10.61 -10.68
CA THR A 105 30.68 10.44 -9.69
C THR A 105 30.36 8.96 -9.51
N SER A 106 31.08 8.29 -8.62
CA SER A 106 30.98 6.84 -8.39
C SER A 106 29.98 6.52 -7.27
N LEU A 107 29.27 5.40 -7.41
CA LEU A 107 28.42 4.83 -6.35
C LEU A 107 29.21 4.49 -5.08
N GLU A 108 30.53 4.27 -5.17
CA GLU A 108 31.40 4.05 -4.01
C GLU A 108 31.31 5.18 -2.96
N LYS A 109 31.06 6.43 -3.40
CA LYS A 109 30.90 7.58 -2.49
C LYS A 109 29.55 7.58 -1.77
N VAL A 110 28.57 6.85 -2.29
CA VAL A 110 27.23 6.70 -1.71
C VAL A 110 27.19 5.60 -0.65
N GLY A 111 28.15 4.67 -0.70
CA GLY A 111 28.25 3.51 0.20
C GLY A 111 28.02 3.84 1.69
N PRO A 112 28.71 4.83 2.28
CA PRO A 112 28.52 5.18 3.69
C PRO A 112 27.06 5.57 4.03
N TYR A 113 26.41 6.38 3.18
CA TYR A 113 25.02 6.77 3.38
C TYR A 113 24.05 5.59 3.23
N GLN A 114 24.32 4.69 2.28
CA GLN A 114 23.53 3.47 2.08
C GLN A 114 23.67 2.52 3.28
N GLU A 115 24.90 2.29 3.76
CA GLU A 115 25.18 1.41 4.90
C GLU A 115 24.49 1.91 6.16
N GLU A 116 24.61 3.20 6.47
CA GLU A 116 23.96 3.84 7.61
C GLU A 116 22.42 3.74 7.53
N ALA A 117 21.84 4.03 6.36
CA ALA A 117 20.39 3.91 6.15
C ALA A 117 19.91 2.46 6.26
N ALA A 118 20.68 1.49 5.74
CA ALA A 118 20.34 0.07 5.81
C ALA A 118 20.41 -0.47 7.25
N GLU A 119 21.41 -0.06 8.03
CA GLU A 119 21.52 -0.40 9.45
C GLU A 119 20.39 0.22 10.27
N THR A 120 20.08 1.49 10.00
CA THR A 120 18.95 2.20 10.62
C THR A 120 17.63 1.50 10.32
N PHE A 121 17.38 1.14 9.05
CA PHE A 121 16.17 0.42 8.65
C PHE A 121 16.03 -0.91 9.40
N LYS A 122 17.07 -1.76 9.42
CA LYS A 122 17.02 -3.08 10.07
C LYS A 122 16.78 -2.96 11.58
N THR A 123 17.47 -2.02 12.23
CA THR A 123 17.33 -1.77 13.66
C THR A 123 15.91 -1.33 13.99
N ILE A 124 15.40 -0.34 13.27
CA ILE A 124 14.07 0.20 13.52
C ILE A 124 12.97 -0.79 13.15
N GLN A 125 13.11 -1.56 12.08
CA GLN A 125 12.15 -2.62 11.71
C GLN A 125 11.94 -3.59 12.89
N SER A 126 13.04 -4.08 13.48
CA SER A 126 13.02 -4.96 14.65
C SER A 126 12.38 -4.29 15.88
N GLU A 127 12.74 -3.03 16.16
CA GLU A 127 12.15 -2.27 17.29
C GLU A 127 10.65 -2.05 17.13
N VAL A 128 10.20 -1.68 15.92
CA VAL A 128 8.78 -1.49 15.61
C VAL A 128 8.02 -2.80 15.75
N GLU A 129 8.54 -3.91 15.22
CA GLU A 129 7.91 -5.23 15.39
C GLU A 129 7.74 -5.61 16.86
N SER A 130 8.76 -5.31 17.69
CA SER A 130 8.72 -5.53 19.14
C SER A 130 7.65 -4.65 19.81
N ILE A 131 7.62 -3.35 19.52
CA ILE A 131 6.63 -2.40 20.05
C ILE A 131 5.20 -2.80 19.68
N LEU A 132 4.95 -3.11 18.40
CA LEU A 132 3.62 -3.50 17.94
C LEU A 132 3.20 -4.86 18.53
N SER A 133 4.13 -5.79 18.72
CA SER A 133 3.84 -7.07 19.39
C SER A 133 3.52 -6.89 20.87
N ALA A 134 4.26 -6.01 21.57
CA ALA A 134 3.96 -5.66 22.95
C ALA A 134 2.58 -4.99 23.07
N TYR A 135 2.25 -4.07 22.16
CA TYR A 135 0.91 -3.47 22.08
C TYR A 135 -0.19 -4.53 21.92
N LEU A 136 -0.04 -5.42 20.93
CA LEU A 136 -1.03 -6.46 20.61
C LEU A 136 -1.18 -7.52 21.71
N ALA A 137 -0.17 -7.72 22.55
CA ALA A 137 -0.24 -8.66 23.68
C ALA A 137 -1.24 -8.24 24.76
N PHE A 138 -1.55 -6.93 24.86
CA PHE A 138 -2.51 -6.39 25.82
C PHE A 138 -3.81 -5.94 25.18
N MET A 139 -3.82 -5.70 23.87
CA MET A 139 -4.92 -5.06 23.15
C MET A 139 -5.11 -5.72 21.79
N GLU A 140 -6.24 -6.40 21.58
CA GLU A 140 -6.61 -6.88 20.25
C GLU A 140 -6.92 -5.69 19.32
N ASP A 141 -6.22 -5.66 18.19
CA ASP A 141 -6.31 -4.59 17.20
C ASP A 141 -5.86 -5.13 15.83
N ASP A 142 -6.84 -5.54 15.02
CA ASP A 142 -6.58 -6.11 13.69
C ASP A 142 -5.85 -5.15 12.75
N TYR A 143 -6.06 -3.84 12.93
CA TYR A 143 -5.39 -2.82 12.15
C TYR A 143 -3.89 -2.77 12.49
N ILE A 144 -3.54 -2.77 13.78
CA ILE A 144 -2.14 -2.84 14.22
C ILE A 144 -1.52 -4.20 13.87
N ALA A 145 -2.28 -5.30 13.92
CA ALA A 145 -1.82 -6.61 13.48
C ALA A 145 -1.46 -6.62 11.98
N ALA A 146 -2.30 -6.01 11.13
CA ALA A 146 -2.04 -5.86 9.70
C ALA A 146 -0.81 -4.97 9.43
N ILE A 147 -0.65 -3.85 10.16
CA ILE A 147 0.54 -3.00 10.05
C ILE A 147 1.79 -3.79 10.43
N ARG A 148 1.77 -4.52 11.55
CA ARG A 148 2.91 -5.35 11.98
C ARG A 148 3.30 -6.38 10.91
N GLN A 149 2.32 -6.99 10.25
CA GLN A 149 2.60 -7.91 9.15
C GLN A 149 3.24 -7.17 7.97
N SER A 150 2.72 -6.01 7.59
CA SER A 150 3.30 -5.19 6.53
C SER A 150 4.74 -4.76 6.86
N VAL A 151 5.05 -4.43 8.13
CA VAL A 151 6.41 -4.11 8.57
C VAL A 151 7.38 -5.28 8.34
N LYS A 152 6.95 -6.52 8.61
CA LYS A 152 7.76 -7.73 8.40
C LYS A 152 8.06 -8.01 6.93
N ASP A 153 7.10 -7.68 6.06
CA ASP A 153 7.20 -7.98 4.64
C ASP A 153 8.07 -6.97 3.89
N ILE A 154 8.45 -5.85 4.51
CA ILE A 154 9.38 -4.89 3.90
C ILE A 154 10.80 -5.46 3.92
N SER A 155 11.43 -5.48 2.75
CA SER A 155 12.83 -5.88 2.59
C SER A 155 13.56 -4.99 1.60
N ILE A 156 14.84 -4.74 1.85
CA ILE A 156 15.74 -4.10 0.88
C ILE A 156 15.90 -5.05 -0.31
N LYS A 157 15.61 -4.57 -1.52
CA LYS A 157 15.89 -5.32 -2.75
C LYS A 157 17.38 -5.26 -3.03
N SER A 158 18.06 -6.40 -2.96
CA SER A 158 19.51 -6.48 -3.20
C SER A 158 19.88 -6.29 -4.67
N ALA A 159 21.11 -5.86 -4.92
CA ALA A 159 21.68 -5.77 -6.27
C ALA A 159 21.72 -7.15 -6.93
N GLY A 160 21.92 -8.22 -6.14
CA GLY A 160 21.81 -9.59 -6.63
C GLY A 160 20.43 -9.89 -7.21
N GLU A 161 19.36 -9.65 -6.45
CA GLU A 161 17.98 -9.88 -6.91
C GLU A 161 17.61 -8.99 -8.11
N ALA A 162 18.04 -7.72 -8.11
CA ALA A 162 17.85 -6.83 -9.25
C ALA A 162 18.63 -7.33 -10.49
N ALA A 163 19.87 -7.78 -10.33
CA ALA A 163 20.71 -8.32 -11.39
C ALA A 163 20.10 -9.60 -11.99
N TYR A 164 19.62 -10.52 -11.16
CA TYR A 164 18.97 -11.76 -11.62
C TYR A 164 17.70 -11.49 -12.42
N SER A 165 16.99 -10.39 -12.16
CA SER A 165 15.78 -10.04 -12.91
C SER A 165 16.04 -9.68 -14.39
N PHE A 166 17.30 -9.43 -14.76
CA PHE A 166 17.70 -9.24 -16.16
C PHE A 166 17.97 -10.53 -16.92
N LEU A 167 18.14 -11.66 -16.21
CA LEU A 167 18.37 -12.92 -16.87
C LEU A 167 17.06 -13.44 -17.47
N PRO A 168 17.11 -14.06 -18.66
CA PRO A 168 15.94 -14.64 -19.27
C PRO A 168 15.35 -15.74 -18.39
N THR A 169 14.02 -15.74 -18.24
CA THR A 169 13.29 -16.81 -17.57
C THR A 169 12.92 -17.90 -18.59
N GLY A 170 13.31 -19.15 -18.33
CA GLY A 170 12.96 -20.30 -19.17
C GLY A 170 14.13 -20.85 -19.99
N GLN A 171 13.82 -21.71 -20.95
CA GLN A 171 14.84 -22.37 -21.76
C GLN A 171 15.43 -21.40 -22.78
N VAL A 172 16.75 -21.19 -22.70
CA VAL A 172 17.51 -20.41 -23.68
C VAL A 172 18.15 -21.37 -24.68
N MET A 173 18.09 -21.04 -25.97
CA MET A 173 18.72 -21.82 -27.04
C MET A 173 19.77 -20.99 -27.76
N SER A 174 20.94 -21.59 -27.98
CA SER A 174 21.98 -21.06 -28.87
C SER A 174 22.77 -22.24 -29.46
N ARG A 175 23.29 -22.05 -30.67
CA ARG A 175 24.21 -22.96 -31.36
C ARG A 175 25.67 -22.60 -31.11
N ASP A 176 25.94 -21.47 -30.46
CA ASP A 176 27.26 -21.15 -29.92
C ASP A 176 27.51 -22.01 -28.68
N SER A 177 28.20 -23.14 -28.87
CA SER A 177 28.49 -24.10 -27.80
C SER A 177 29.38 -23.49 -26.71
N THR A 178 30.25 -22.55 -27.07
CA THR A 178 31.14 -21.87 -26.12
C THR A 178 30.30 -21.02 -25.17
N ALA A 179 29.40 -20.19 -25.71
CA ALA A 179 28.50 -19.37 -24.90
C ALA A 179 27.58 -20.23 -24.01
N ILE A 180 26.97 -21.29 -24.56
CA ILE A 180 26.09 -22.19 -23.79
C ILE A 180 26.85 -22.86 -22.64
N SER A 181 28.08 -23.34 -22.89
CA SER A 181 28.86 -24.04 -21.86
C SER A 181 29.21 -23.15 -20.66
N GLN A 182 29.23 -21.82 -20.84
CA GLN A 182 29.51 -20.84 -19.80
C GLN A 182 28.28 -20.47 -18.95
N GLY A 183 27.07 -20.86 -19.36
CA GLY A 183 25.83 -20.56 -18.62
C GLY A 183 25.35 -19.10 -18.78
N LEU A 184 24.42 -18.65 -17.95
CA LEU A 184 23.88 -17.29 -18.01
C LEU A 184 24.70 -16.32 -17.15
N HIS A 185 24.98 -15.14 -17.71
CA HIS A 185 25.74 -14.07 -17.06
C HIS A 185 25.02 -12.74 -17.17
N VAL A 186 25.02 -11.99 -16.06
CA VAL A 186 24.53 -10.60 -16.04
C VAL A 186 25.60 -9.70 -16.63
N ALA A 187 25.20 -8.83 -17.56
CA ALA A 187 26.12 -7.88 -18.20
C ALA A 187 26.61 -6.82 -17.20
N GLN A 188 27.82 -6.29 -17.38
CA GLN A 188 28.40 -5.37 -16.39
C GLN A 188 27.61 -4.07 -16.21
N HIS A 189 27.05 -3.51 -17.29
CA HIS A 189 26.18 -2.33 -17.19
C HIS A 189 24.88 -2.62 -16.41
N GLN A 190 24.35 -3.86 -16.48
CA GLN A 190 23.21 -4.31 -15.69
C GLN A 190 23.56 -4.44 -14.21
N LYS A 191 24.78 -4.88 -13.87
CA LYS A 191 25.25 -4.91 -12.47
C LYS A 191 25.33 -3.51 -11.87
N LEU A 192 25.93 -2.55 -12.58
CA LEU A 192 25.95 -1.15 -12.12
C LEU A 192 24.54 -0.58 -11.92
N TRP A 193 23.60 -0.92 -12.81
CA TRP A 193 22.19 -0.51 -12.65
C TRP A 193 21.55 -1.18 -11.42
N ALA A 194 21.84 -2.46 -11.20
CA ALA A 194 21.34 -3.20 -10.05
C ALA A 194 21.87 -2.64 -8.72
N GLU A 195 23.12 -2.19 -8.67
CA GLU A 195 23.70 -1.47 -7.52
C GLU A 195 22.95 -0.16 -7.25
N ALA A 196 22.68 0.63 -8.30
CA ALA A 196 21.87 1.86 -8.15
C ALA A 196 20.45 1.57 -7.64
N VAL A 197 19.84 0.46 -8.11
CA VAL A 197 18.52 0.01 -7.63
C VAL A 197 18.55 -0.40 -6.16
N GLU A 198 19.59 -1.11 -5.71
CA GLU A 198 19.72 -1.46 -4.29
C GLU A 198 19.81 -0.21 -3.42
N ILE A 199 20.68 0.73 -3.78
CA ILE A 199 20.83 2.00 -3.04
C ILE A 199 19.49 2.73 -2.95
N ARG A 200 18.77 2.89 -4.07
CA ARG A 200 17.44 3.51 -4.06
C ARG A 200 16.44 2.73 -3.22
N SER A 201 16.49 1.40 -3.29
CA SER A 201 15.62 0.53 -2.50
C SER A 201 15.85 0.74 -1.02
N THR A 202 17.09 0.92 -0.55
CA THR A 202 17.42 1.18 0.85
C THR A 202 16.71 2.43 1.36
N PHE A 203 16.85 3.57 0.67
CA PHE A 203 16.18 4.80 1.09
C PHE A 203 14.66 4.73 0.94
N LYS A 204 14.17 4.00 -0.07
CA LYS A 204 12.74 3.76 -0.27
C LYS A 204 12.13 2.98 0.91
N VAL A 205 12.76 1.91 1.38
CA VAL A 205 12.21 1.12 2.49
C VAL A 205 12.20 1.89 3.81
N CYS A 206 13.14 2.82 4.03
CA CYS A 206 13.09 3.74 5.17
C CYS A 206 11.80 4.59 5.14
N ARG A 207 11.43 5.14 3.98
CA ARG A 207 10.19 5.92 3.81
C ARG A 207 8.94 5.06 3.96
N GLU A 208 8.96 3.84 3.43
CA GLU A 208 7.83 2.91 3.52
C GLU A 208 7.59 2.46 4.97
N LEU A 209 8.65 2.10 5.69
CA LEU A 209 8.58 1.79 7.11
C LEU A 209 8.10 3.00 7.91
N LYS A 210 8.63 4.20 7.63
CA LYS A 210 8.18 5.44 8.29
C LYS A 210 6.68 5.64 8.14
N PHE A 211 6.15 5.47 6.92
CA PHE A 211 4.73 5.61 6.65
C PHE A 211 3.88 4.65 7.50
N LEU A 212 4.31 3.38 7.63
CA LEU A 212 3.62 2.40 8.48
C LEU A 212 3.73 2.76 9.97
N VAL A 213 4.90 3.19 10.43
CA VAL A 213 5.15 3.61 11.81
C VAL A 213 4.29 4.81 12.17
N ASP A 214 4.20 5.83 11.31
CA ASP A 214 3.33 6.99 11.50
C ASP A 214 1.86 6.59 11.59
N ARG A 215 1.41 5.66 10.74
CA ARG A 215 0.05 5.13 10.78
C ARG A 215 -0.23 4.40 12.09
N ALA A 216 0.71 3.59 12.57
CA ALA A 216 0.58 2.91 13.86
C ALA A 216 0.58 3.91 15.03
N ALA A 217 1.52 4.86 15.05
CA ALA A 217 1.60 5.88 16.09
C ALA A 217 0.31 6.69 16.18
N ASN A 218 -0.17 7.22 15.05
CA ASN A 218 -1.41 8.00 15.01
C ASN A 218 -2.64 7.17 15.41
N HIS A 219 -2.67 5.87 15.07
CA HIS A 219 -3.77 4.98 15.48
C HIS A 219 -3.76 4.71 16.98
N ILE A 220 -2.59 4.38 17.52
CA ILE A 220 -2.39 4.20 18.96
C ILE A 220 -2.69 5.50 19.71
N GLU A 221 -2.28 6.65 19.18
CA GLU A 221 -2.60 7.97 19.74
C GLU A 221 -4.10 8.22 19.78
N ARG A 222 -4.80 7.99 18.65
CA ARG A 222 -6.26 8.14 18.58
C ARG A 222 -6.97 7.22 19.55
N ARG A 223 -6.38 6.06 19.84
CA ARG A 223 -6.92 5.07 20.77
C ARG A 223 -6.49 5.31 22.23
N SER A 224 -5.41 6.04 22.49
CA SER A 224 -4.96 6.48 23.82
C SER A 224 -5.58 7.80 24.26
N HIS A 225 -5.84 8.69 23.29
CA HIS A 225 -6.64 9.92 23.42
C HIS A 225 -8.12 9.69 23.12
N ALA A 226 -8.50 8.48 22.66
CA ALA A 226 -9.82 7.99 22.99
C ALA A 226 -9.81 7.94 24.52
N PRO A 227 -10.69 8.71 25.19
CA PRO A 227 -10.72 8.68 26.63
C PRO A 227 -10.83 7.22 27.03
N ALA A 228 -10.07 6.83 28.08
CA ALA A 228 -10.41 5.67 28.88
C ALA A 228 -11.93 5.65 28.98
N VAL A 229 -12.56 4.48 28.81
CA VAL A 229 -14.01 4.32 28.94
C VAL A 229 -14.41 4.69 30.38
N SER A 230 -14.48 5.98 30.61
CA SER A 230 -15.17 6.71 31.65
C SER A 230 -16.02 7.67 30.83
N ALA A 231 -17.23 7.20 30.47
CA ALA A 231 -18.32 8.01 29.97
C ALA A 231 -17.87 9.23 29.13
N ARG A 232 -17.28 8.99 27.94
CA ARG A 232 -17.44 9.99 26.86
C ARG A 232 -18.96 10.07 26.72
N GLN A 233 -19.58 11.19 27.05
CA GLN A 233 -21.03 11.35 26.93
C GLN A 233 -21.37 11.11 25.45
N LEU A 234 -21.71 9.86 25.14
CA LEU A 234 -22.47 9.51 23.97
C LEU A 234 -23.70 10.41 24.03
N GLY A 235 -24.01 11.10 22.93
CA GLY A 235 -25.25 11.86 22.91
C GLY A 235 -26.43 10.91 23.03
N GLU A 236 -27.64 11.40 23.24
CA GLU A 236 -28.75 10.53 23.64
C GLU A 236 -29.49 9.91 22.43
N ARG A 237 -29.05 10.20 21.20
CA ARG A 237 -29.86 9.98 19.99
C ARG A 237 -29.46 8.76 19.17
N VAL A 238 -30.44 8.17 18.52
CA VAL A 238 -30.24 7.15 17.48
C VAL A 238 -30.16 7.85 16.12
N PHE A 239 -29.02 7.79 15.45
CA PHE A 239 -28.88 8.27 14.08
C PHE A 239 -29.44 7.23 13.10
N ILE A 240 -30.19 7.68 12.09
CA ILE A 240 -30.70 6.84 11.01
C ILE A 240 -30.19 7.39 9.68
N GLY A 241 -29.16 6.74 9.13
CA GLY A 241 -28.64 7.00 7.79
C GLY A 241 -29.36 6.15 6.76
N HIS A 242 -29.74 6.71 5.61
CA HIS A 242 -30.49 5.97 4.59
C HIS A 242 -30.37 6.57 3.19
N GLY A 243 -30.75 5.76 2.20
CA GLY A 243 -30.89 6.15 0.78
C GLY A 243 -32.19 6.89 0.47
N ARG A 244 -32.78 6.65 -0.72
CA ARG A 244 -34.07 7.24 -1.10
C ARG A 244 -35.27 6.46 -0.56
N SER A 245 -35.03 5.23 -0.12
CA SER A 245 -36.05 4.31 0.36
C SER A 245 -36.90 4.90 1.46
N PRO A 246 -38.23 4.75 1.43
CA PRO A 246 -39.07 5.18 2.53
C PRO A 246 -38.95 4.27 3.77
N LEU A 247 -38.27 3.12 3.69
CA LEU A 247 -38.17 2.13 4.78
C LEU A 247 -37.59 2.71 6.08
N TRP A 248 -36.74 3.74 6.00
CA TRP A 248 -36.22 4.40 7.20
C TRP A 248 -37.33 5.00 8.07
N ARG A 249 -38.48 5.36 7.49
CA ARG A 249 -39.61 5.93 8.22
C ARG A 249 -40.21 4.90 9.18
N GLU A 250 -40.29 3.64 8.76
CA GLU A 250 -40.76 2.55 9.61
C GLU A 250 -39.80 2.33 10.78
N LEU A 251 -38.48 2.30 10.53
CA LEU A 251 -37.49 2.21 11.60
C LEU A 251 -37.54 3.42 12.54
N LYS A 252 -37.67 4.62 11.98
CA LYS A 252 -37.79 5.87 12.73
C LYS A 252 -39.04 5.89 13.60
N ASP A 253 -40.18 5.45 13.09
CA ASP A 253 -41.42 5.32 13.87
C ASP A 253 -41.28 4.26 14.96
N PHE A 254 -40.62 3.13 14.69
CA PHE A 254 -40.33 2.14 15.73
C PHE A 254 -39.43 2.70 16.85
N VAL A 255 -38.32 3.36 16.49
CA VAL A 255 -37.38 3.96 17.45
C VAL A 255 -38.03 5.09 18.25
N ALA A 256 -38.73 6.01 17.59
CA ALA A 256 -39.30 7.19 18.24
C ALA A 256 -40.60 6.89 18.98
N GLU A 257 -41.52 6.14 18.36
CA GLU A 257 -42.87 5.94 18.90
C GLU A 257 -42.99 4.73 19.81
N ARG A 258 -42.32 3.62 19.48
CA ARG A 258 -42.40 2.39 20.29
C ARG A 258 -41.30 2.32 21.35
N LEU A 259 -40.07 2.66 20.99
CA LEU A 259 -38.93 2.61 21.92
C LEU A 259 -38.71 3.93 22.68
N LYS A 260 -39.41 5.01 22.30
CA LYS A 260 -39.32 6.35 22.94
C LYS A 260 -37.91 6.93 22.96
N LEU A 261 -37.07 6.57 21.98
CA LEU A 261 -35.72 7.10 21.83
C LEU A 261 -35.71 8.33 20.92
N PRO A 262 -34.95 9.38 21.23
CA PRO A 262 -34.77 10.50 20.33
C PRO A 262 -33.91 10.07 19.14
N TYR A 263 -34.18 10.63 17.97
CA TYR A 263 -33.48 10.26 16.74
C TYR A 263 -33.03 11.49 15.96
N ASP A 264 -32.01 11.29 15.12
CA ASP A 264 -31.60 12.24 14.07
C ASP A 264 -31.56 11.51 12.72
N GLU A 265 -31.97 12.21 11.66
CA GLU A 265 -32.03 11.69 10.29
C GLU A 265 -31.53 12.76 9.31
N PHE A 266 -31.00 12.30 8.18
CA PHE A 266 -30.41 13.14 7.14
C PHE A 266 -31.37 13.42 5.95
N ASN A 267 -32.46 14.18 6.18
CA ASN A 267 -33.20 14.98 5.16
C ASN A 267 -34.05 16.08 5.83
N ARG A 268 -33.38 17.10 6.35
CA ARG A 268 -33.97 18.44 6.41
C ARG A 268 -33.16 19.34 5.49
N VAL A 269 -33.84 20.15 4.69
CA VAL A 269 -33.23 21.08 3.73
C VAL A 269 -32.05 21.81 4.40
N PRO A 270 -30.86 21.89 3.78
CA PRO A 270 -29.73 22.61 4.36
C PRO A 270 -30.15 24.03 4.73
N VAL A 271 -29.92 24.42 5.98
CA VAL A 271 -30.02 25.83 6.37
C VAL A 271 -28.90 26.58 5.64
N ALA A 272 -29.23 27.70 5.00
CA ALA A 272 -28.26 28.48 4.22
C ALA A 272 -27.00 28.78 5.05
N GLY A 273 -25.84 28.35 4.56
CA GLY A 273 -24.53 28.62 5.18
C GLY A 273 -23.88 27.46 5.95
N VAL A 274 -24.57 26.34 6.20
CA VAL A 274 -23.97 25.15 6.86
C VAL A 274 -23.63 24.10 5.81
N THR A 275 -22.36 23.68 5.74
CA THR A 275 -21.93 22.61 4.83
C THR A 275 -22.47 21.26 5.28
N THR A 276 -22.71 20.35 4.34
CA THR A 276 -23.14 18.97 4.62
C THR A 276 -22.22 18.28 5.64
N VAL A 277 -20.91 18.51 5.54
CA VAL A 277 -19.90 17.94 6.45
C VAL A 277 -20.07 18.44 7.89
N ALA A 278 -20.29 19.74 8.09
CA ALA A 278 -20.46 20.31 9.43
C ALA A 278 -21.71 19.76 10.13
N ARG A 279 -22.78 19.48 9.38
CA ARG A 279 -24.02 18.92 9.91
C ARG A 279 -23.88 17.43 10.27
N ILE A 280 -23.18 16.66 9.45
CA ILE A 280 -22.88 15.25 9.77
C ILE A 280 -22.04 15.18 11.06
N ALA A 281 -21.05 16.06 11.22
CA ALA A 281 -20.26 16.13 12.45
C ALA A 281 -21.14 16.44 13.69
N GLU A 282 -22.08 17.38 13.59
CA GLU A 282 -23.01 17.69 14.69
C GLU A 282 -23.91 16.49 15.06
N MET A 283 -24.41 15.76 14.06
CA MET A 283 -25.21 14.55 14.26
C MET A 283 -24.39 13.42 14.89
N MET A 284 -23.14 13.26 14.46
CA MET A 284 -22.20 12.30 15.03
C MET A 284 -21.90 12.58 16.51
N ASP A 285 -21.83 13.86 16.90
CA ASP A 285 -21.61 14.24 18.30
C ASP A 285 -22.82 14.00 19.20
N ARG A 286 -24.03 13.99 18.65
CA ARG A 286 -25.28 13.74 19.38
C ARG A 286 -25.71 12.27 19.40
N ALA A 287 -25.06 11.41 18.63
CA ALA A 287 -25.44 10.02 18.51
C ALA A 287 -24.89 9.17 19.68
N ALA A 288 -25.74 8.31 20.24
CA ALA A 288 -25.35 7.16 21.07
C ALA A 288 -25.29 5.87 20.26
N PHE A 289 -26.02 5.82 19.15
CA PHE A 289 -26.19 4.65 18.30
C PHE A 289 -26.50 5.10 16.88
N ALA A 290 -26.18 4.29 15.88
CA ALA A 290 -26.50 4.55 14.49
C ALA A 290 -27.01 3.29 13.78
N PHE A 291 -28.08 3.43 13.02
CA PHE A 291 -28.53 2.46 12.02
C PHE A 291 -28.34 3.03 10.63
N LEU A 292 -27.64 2.30 9.76
CA LEU A 292 -27.38 2.71 8.38
C LEU A 292 -28.07 1.74 7.43
N ILE A 293 -29.13 2.21 6.78
CA ILE A 293 -30.02 1.41 5.94
C ILE A 293 -29.50 1.39 4.51
N MET A 294 -29.16 0.20 4.04
CA MET A 294 -28.71 -0.07 2.68
C MET A 294 -29.80 -0.85 1.94
N THR A 295 -30.30 -0.27 0.86
CA THR A 295 -31.38 -0.82 0.01
C THR A 295 -30.93 -0.85 -1.44
N ALA A 296 -31.50 -1.76 -2.22
CA ALA A 296 -31.13 -2.01 -3.61
C ALA A 296 -31.83 -1.02 -4.57
N GLU A 297 -31.46 0.27 -4.51
CA GLU A 297 -32.21 1.36 -5.19
C GLU A 297 -31.50 2.06 -6.36
N ASP A 298 -30.19 1.86 -6.55
CA ASP A 298 -29.49 2.42 -7.72
C ASP A 298 -29.12 1.29 -8.70
N GLU A 299 -29.67 1.36 -9.91
CA GLU A 299 -29.26 0.53 -11.05
C GLU A 299 -27.87 0.96 -11.51
N THR A 300 -26.91 0.04 -11.51
CA THR A 300 -25.69 0.22 -12.31
C THR A 300 -26.01 -0.01 -13.79
N GLY A 301 -25.23 0.60 -14.68
CA GLY A 301 -25.37 0.41 -16.14
C GLY A 301 -25.19 -1.04 -16.64
N GLU A 302 -24.88 -1.99 -15.76
CA GLU A 302 -24.74 -3.43 -16.04
C GLU A 302 -25.84 -4.29 -15.36
N GLY A 303 -26.90 -3.68 -14.83
CA GLY A 303 -28.06 -4.40 -14.26
C GLY A 303 -27.86 -4.98 -12.86
N ALA A 304 -26.69 -4.74 -12.23
CA ALA A 304 -26.48 -5.03 -10.81
C ALA A 304 -27.00 -3.86 -9.94
N LEU A 305 -27.72 -4.18 -8.87
CA LEU A 305 -28.26 -3.20 -7.92
C LEU A 305 -27.20 -2.90 -6.85
N ARG A 306 -26.64 -1.68 -6.85
CA ARG A 306 -25.63 -1.25 -5.87
C ARG A 306 -26.21 -0.28 -4.85
N ALA A 307 -25.74 -0.39 -3.60
CA ALA A 307 -25.98 0.63 -2.60
C ALA A 307 -25.28 1.95 -2.96
N ARG A 308 -25.90 3.08 -2.61
CA ARG A 308 -25.37 4.43 -2.83
C ARG A 308 -24.01 4.67 -2.19
N GLN A 309 -23.11 5.30 -2.94
CA GLN A 309 -21.81 5.79 -2.43
C GLN A 309 -21.92 6.71 -1.20
N ASN A 310 -23.04 7.44 -1.03
CA ASN A 310 -23.21 8.35 0.11
C ASN A 310 -23.39 7.60 1.45
N VAL A 311 -24.10 6.47 1.45
CA VAL A 311 -24.35 5.69 2.69
C VAL A 311 -23.06 4.99 3.15
N ILE A 312 -22.19 4.60 2.22
CA ILE A 312 -20.90 3.97 2.52
C ILE A 312 -19.98 4.92 3.30
N HIS A 313 -19.91 6.19 2.87
CA HIS A 313 -19.12 7.19 3.58
C HIS A 313 -19.65 7.43 5.01
N GLU A 314 -20.96 7.42 5.20
CA GLU A 314 -21.60 7.56 6.52
C GLU A 314 -21.33 6.35 7.43
N VAL A 315 -21.35 5.12 6.89
CA VAL A 315 -21.02 3.90 7.66
C VAL A 315 -19.63 4.03 8.26
N GLY A 316 -18.63 4.40 7.45
CA GLY A 316 -17.25 4.57 7.92
C GLY A 316 -17.11 5.68 8.97
N LEU A 317 -17.81 6.81 8.79
CA LEU A 317 -17.79 7.93 9.73
C LEU A 317 -18.39 7.56 11.09
N PHE A 318 -19.57 6.95 11.11
CA PHE A 318 -20.24 6.56 12.36
C PHE A 318 -19.54 5.40 13.06
N GLN A 319 -19.01 4.42 12.32
CA GLN A 319 -18.16 3.37 12.92
C GLN A 319 -16.88 3.94 13.53
N GLY A 320 -16.26 4.95 12.88
CA GLY A 320 -15.11 5.66 13.44
C GLY A 320 -15.42 6.45 14.72
N ARG A 321 -16.68 6.87 14.93
CA ARG A 321 -17.10 7.68 16.09
C ARG A 321 -17.73 6.89 17.23
N LEU A 322 -18.53 5.87 16.91
CA LEU A 322 -19.33 5.08 17.86
C LEU A 322 -18.77 3.66 18.08
N GLY A 323 -17.90 3.19 17.20
CA GLY A 323 -17.44 1.80 17.19
C GLY A 323 -18.42 0.85 16.47
N PHE A 324 -17.95 -0.36 16.18
CA PHE A 324 -18.71 -1.37 15.42
C PHE A 324 -19.94 -1.92 16.16
N GLU A 325 -19.94 -1.86 17.49
CA GLU A 325 -21.03 -2.36 18.34
C GLU A 325 -22.26 -1.42 18.31
N ARG A 326 -22.05 -0.12 18.04
CA ARG A 326 -23.08 0.94 18.12
C ARG A 326 -23.42 1.56 16.77
N ALA A 327 -22.72 1.21 15.69
CA ALA A 327 -23.03 1.64 14.32
C ALA A 327 -23.33 0.43 13.46
N ILE A 328 -24.62 0.07 13.39
CA ILE A 328 -25.13 -1.15 12.76
C ILE A 328 -25.59 -0.88 11.33
N VAL A 329 -25.15 -1.71 10.40
CA VAL A 329 -25.63 -1.70 9.02
C VAL A 329 -26.89 -2.55 8.91
N MET A 330 -27.99 -1.99 8.43
CA MET A 330 -29.20 -2.73 8.08
C MET A 330 -29.22 -2.94 6.57
N LEU A 331 -29.02 -4.17 6.12
CA LEU A 331 -28.84 -4.51 4.71
C LEU A 331 -30.07 -5.24 4.15
N GLU A 332 -30.64 -4.71 3.07
CA GLU A 332 -31.72 -5.36 2.35
C GLU A 332 -31.22 -6.57 1.55
N GLU A 333 -31.94 -7.70 1.62
CA GLU A 333 -31.67 -8.87 0.79
C GLU A 333 -31.70 -8.53 -0.71
N GLY A 334 -30.65 -8.95 -1.42
CA GLY A 334 -30.49 -8.66 -2.85
C GLY A 334 -29.80 -7.32 -3.16
N CYS A 335 -29.40 -6.56 -2.13
CA CYS A 335 -28.42 -5.48 -2.27
C CYS A 335 -27.00 -6.06 -2.24
N GLU A 336 -26.16 -5.75 -3.23
CA GLU A 336 -24.74 -6.14 -3.16
C GLU A 336 -24.10 -5.52 -1.90
N SER A 337 -23.53 -6.39 -1.05
CA SER A 337 -22.58 -5.97 -0.02
C SER A 337 -21.24 -5.64 -0.67
N PHE A 338 -20.47 -4.74 -0.06
CA PHE A 338 -19.11 -4.50 -0.50
C PHE A 338 -18.18 -5.58 0.08
N SER A 339 -17.17 -5.98 -0.69
CA SER A 339 -16.13 -6.97 -0.35
C SER A 339 -15.28 -6.63 0.89
N ASN A 340 -15.60 -5.55 1.61
CA ASN A 340 -14.91 -5.07 2.80
C ASN A 340 -15.77 -5.14 4.08
N ILE A 341 -16.96 -5.75 4.03
CA ILE A 341 -17.93 -5.80 5.16
C ILE A 341 -17.89 -7.17 5.88
N ASP A 342 -17.04 -8.12 5.48
CA ASP A 342 -16.94 -9.47 6.06
C ASP A 342 -16.48 -9.53 7.53
N GLY A 343 -16.28 -8.38 8.18
CA GLY A 343 -16.07 -8.22 9.63
C GLY A 343 -17.04 -7.25 10.34
N LEU A 344 -18.14 -6.81 9.71
CA LEU A 344 -19.08 -5.84 10.30
C LEU A 344 -20.32 -6.49 10.91
N SER A 345 -20.84 -5.88 11.98
CA SER A 345 -22.16 -6.21 12.52
C SER A 345 -23.26 -5.73 11.56
N GLN A 346 -23.98 -6.69 10.97
CA GLN A 346 -25.04 -6.45 9.99
C GLN A 346 -26.36 -7.06 10.46
N ILE A 347 -27.46 -6.35 10.19
CA ILE A 347 -28.82 -6.88 10.30
C ILE A 347 -29.38 -6.98 8.89
N ILE A 348 -29.48 -8.20 8.37
CA ILE A 348 -30.00 -8.46 7.02
C ILE A 348 -31.52 -8.59 7.07
N PHE A 349 -32.27 -7.79 6.29
CA PHE A 349 -33.73 -7.82 6.27
C PHE A 349 -34.30 -8.16 4.89
N PRO A 350 -35.46 -8.85 4.79
CA PRO A 350 -36.08 -9.18 3.52
C PRO A 350 -36.47 -7.93 2.72
N LYS A 351 -36.42 -8.04 1.39
CA LYS A 351 -36.73 -6.93 0.48
C LYS A 351 -38.06 -6.24 0.83
N GLY A 352 -38.01 -4.93 1.08
CA GLY A 352 -39.17 -4.11 1.44
C GLY A 352 -39.77 -4.37 2.82
N ASN A 353 -39.13 -5.15 3.69
CA ASN A 353 -39.68 -5.52 5.00
C ASN A 353 -38.65 -5.34 6.14
N ILE A 354 -38.25 -4.10 6.39
CA ILE A 354 -37.33 -3.76 7.49
C ILE A 354 -37.93 -4.09 8.87
N ALA A 355 -39.26 -4.04 8.99
CA ALA A 355 -40.00 -4.30 10.22
C ALA A 355 -39.79 -5.72 10.76
N SER A 356 -39.44 -6.69 9.92
CA SER A 356 -39.13 -8.06 10.37
C SER A 356 -37.94 -8.13 11.33
N LYS A 357 -37.13 -7.06 11.40
CA LYS A 357 -35.92 -6.98 12.22
C LYS A 357 -36.03 -6.07 13.44
N PHE A 358 -37.21 -5.55 13.75
CA PHE A 358 -37.40 -4.67 14.90
C PHE A 358 -37.07 -5.29 16.26
N GLU A 359 -37.30 -6.59 16.45
CA GLU A 359 -36.87 -7.26 17.69
C GLU A 359 -35.34 -7.35 17.78
N GLU A 360 -34.63 -7.56 16.67
CA GLU A 360 -33.17 -7.56 16.62
C GLU A 360 -32.60 -6.14 16.88
N VAL A 361 -33.23 -5.11 16.29
CA VAL A 361 -32.96 -3.69 16.58
C VAL A 361 -33.13 -3.38 18.06
N ARG A 362 -34.20 -3.87 18.70
CA ARG A 362 -34.44 -3.69 20.13
C ARG A 362 -33.35 -4.38 20.96
N MET A 363 -33.03 -5.62 20.64
CA MET A 363 -32.00 -6.40 21.36
C MET A 363 -30.63 -5.72 21.32
N VAL A 364 -30.21 -5.16 20.18
CA VAL A 364 -28.92 -4.46 20.10
C VAL A 364 -28.93 -3.13 20.87
N LEU A 365 -30.06 -2.43 20.93
CA LEU A 365 -30.21 -1.22 21.74
C LEU A 365 -30.22 -1.52 23.25
N GLU A 366 -30.87 -2.61 23.67
CA GLU A 366 -30.84 -3.12 25.05
C GLU A 366 -29.42 -3.55 25.45
N ARG A 367 -28.73 -4.31 24.57
CA ARG A 367 -27.33 -4.74 24.78
C ARG A 367 -26.40 -3.55 25.03
N GLU A 368 -26.58 -2.48 24.28
CA GLU A 368 -25.77 -1.27 24.39
C GLU A 368 -26.25 -0.28 25.46
N GLY A 369 -27.26 -0.65 26.26
CA GLY A 369 -27.76 0.13 27.39
C GLY A 369 -28.53 1.40 27.00
N LEU A 370 -29.10 1.46 25.79
CA LEU A 370 -30.00 2.54 25.38
C LEU A 370 -31.44 2.31 25.83
N LEU A 371 -31.79 1.08 26.19
CA LEU A 371 -33.09 0.69 26.71
C LEU A 371 -32.89 -0.04 28.03
N ASP A 372 -33.72 0.25 29.01
CA ASP A 372 -33.78 -0.55 30.24
C ASP A 372 -34.36 -1.93 29.87
N GLY A 373 -33.57 -2.99 30.10
CA GLY A 373 -34.03 -4.36 29.89
C GLY A 373 -35.28 -4.61 30.73
N PHE A 374 -36.37 -5.04 30.11
CA PHE A 374 -37.52 -5.55 30.85
C PHE A 374 -37.07 -6.78 31.65
N SER A 375 -36.93 -6.62 32.96
CA SER A 375 -36.79 -7.73 33.92
C SER A 375 -38.05 -8.58 33.97
#